data_AF-A0A562K2Q3-F1
#
_entry.id   AF-A0A562K2Q3-F1
#
_cell.length_a   1.000
_cell.length_b   1.000
_cell.length_c   1.000
_cell.angle_alpha   90.00
_cell.angle_beta   90.00
_cell.angle_gamma   90.00
#
_symmetry.space_group_name_H-M   'P 1'
#
loop_
_entity.id
_entity.type
_entity.pdbx_description
1 polymer ?
#
loop_
_entity_poly.entity_id
_entity_poly.type
_entity_poly.pdbx_seq_one_letter_code
_entity_poly.pdbx_strand_id
1 'polypeptide(L)' 'MTVLFGSVEYFEREIEEYLTDNQVEEVTEDQLSVITSKLETELLYDFVCDEKIRRQCLNNLTFASGNVKNGGYQSAAGN' A
#
# COMPACT_ATOMS: atom_id res chain seq x y z
N MET A 1 -8.61 8.72 11.90
CA MET A 1 -7.42 9.52 11.58
C MET A 1 -7.39 9.72 10.08
N THR A 2 -7.23 10.95 9.59
CA THR A 2 -7.12 11.19 8.14
C THR A 2 -5.71 10.84 7.69
N VAL A 3 -5.56 9.83 6.83
CA VAL A 3 -4.25 9.46 6.24
C VAL A 3 -4.08 10.26 4.94
N LEU A 4 -2.89 10.80 4.71
CA LEU A 4 -2.60 11.59 3.52
C LEU A 4 -2.55 10.66 2.30
N PHE A 5 -3.39 10.92 1.30
CA PHE A 5 -3.40 10.17 0.05
C PHE A 5 -1.99 10.07 -0.54
N GLY A 6 -1.58 8.86 -0.90
CA GLY A 6 -0.28 8.60 -1.52
C GLY A 6 0.90 8.52 -0.56
N SER A 7 0.70 8.62 0.76
CA SER A 7 1.74 8.29 1.75
C SER A 7 1.94 6.77 1.86
N VAL A 8 3.00 6.34 2.55
CA VAL A 8 3.25 4.91 2.81
C VAL A 8 2.10 4.33 3.65
N GLU A 9 1.72 5.02 4.72
CA GLU A 9 0.65 4.59 5.63
C GLU A 9 -0.71 4.52 4.93
N TYR A 10 -0.94 5.37 3.92
CA TYR A 10 -2.13 5.28 3.08
C TYR A 10 -2.16 3.94 2.36
N PHE A 11 -1.09 3.58 1.65
CA PHE A 11 -1.04 2.34 0.89
C PHE A 11 -1.02 1.10 1.77
N GLU A 12 -0.34 1.12 2.91
CA GLU A 12 -0.39 0.02 3.89
C GLU A 12 -1.83 -0.24 4.32
N ARG A 13 -2.56 0.82 4.69
CA ARG A 13 -3.96 0.69 5.09
C ARG A 13 -4.85 0.16 3.97
N GLU A 14 -4.72 0.66 2.74
CA GLU A 14 -5.52 0.16 1.61
C GLU A 14 -5.21 -1.32 1.30
N ILE A 15 -3.96 -1.75 1.43
CA ILE A 15 -3.55 -3.15 1.28
C ILE A 15 -4.16 -4.01 2.40
N GLU A 16 -4.06 -3.56 3.65
CA GLU A 16 -4.62 -4.27 4.82
C GLU A 16 -6.15 -4.37 4.78
N GLU A 17 -6.82 -3.29 4.40
CA GLU A 17 -8.28 -3.24 4.23
C GLU A 17 -8.70 -4.24 3.14
N TYR A 18 -8.01 -4.26 1.99
CA TYR A 18 -8.28 -5.25 0.95
C TYR A 18 -8.09 -6.68 1.43
N LEU A 19 -6.99 -6.99 2.13
CA LEU A 19 -6.72 -8.32 2.64
C LEU A 19 -7.76 -8.76 3.67
N THR A 20 -8.17 -7.84 4.55
CA THR A 20 -9.22 -8.06 5.55
C THR A 20 -10.58 -8.32 4.91
N ASP A 21 -10.98 -7.49 3.94
CA ASP A 21 -12.25 -7.61 3.23
C ASP A 21 -12.35 -8.91 2.43
N ASN A 22 -11.22 -9.41 1.92
CA ASN A 22 -11.12 -10.69 1.22
C ASN A 22 -10.89 -11.89 2.16
N GLN A 23 -10.93 -11.70 3.48
CA GLN A 23 -10.76 -12.74 4.49
C GLN A 23 -9.47 -13.54 4.32
N VAL A 24 -8.38 -12.86 3.95
CA VAL A 24 -7.08 -13.48 3.75
C VAL A 24 -6.45 -13.77 5.12
N GLU A 25 -6.40 -15.05 5.50
CA GLU A 25 -5.83 -15.48 6.79
C GLU A 25 -4.29 -15.36 6.83
N GLU A 26 -3.63 -15.55 5.68
CA GLU A 26 -2.18 -15.44 5.52
C GLU A 26 -1.84 -14.63 4.28
N VAL A 27 -1.03 -13.58 4.43
CA VAL A 27 -0.62 -12.73 3.32
C VAL A 27 0.36 -13.49 2.43
N THR A 28 -0.14 -13.97 1.30
CA THR A 28 0.69 -14.60 0.27
C THR A 28 1.20 -13.55 -0.72
N GLU A 29 2.32 -13.84 -1.38
CA GLU A 29 2.87 -12.97 -2.44
C GLU A 29 1.87 -12.73 -3.57
N ASP A 30 1.06 -13.73 -3.92
CA ASP A 30 0.06 -13.62 -4.98
C ASP A 30 -1.03 -12.60 -4.62
N GLN A 31 -1.59 -12.67 -3.41
CA GLN A 31 -2.63 -11.74 -2.95
C GLN A 31 -2.09 -10.31 -2.85
N LEU A 32 -0.88 -10.17 -2.30
CA LEU A 32 -0.22 -8.89 -2.21
C LEU A 32 0.07 -8.30 -3.60
N SER A 33 0.50 -9.13 -4.56
CA SER A 33 0.72 -8.68 -5.95
C SER A 33 -0.58 -8.21 -6.59
N VAL A 34 -1.71 -8.88 -6.37
CA VAL A 34 -3.01 -8.49 -6.95
C VAL A 34 -3.40 -7.09 -6.51
N ILE A 35 -3.40 -6.82 -5.21
CA ILE A 35 -3.79 -5.49 -4.71
C ILE A 35 -2.77 -4.41 -5.08
N THR A 36 -1.47 -4.72 -5.01
CA THR A 36 -0.42 -3.76 -5.38
C THR A 36 -0.50 -3.39 -6.85
N SER A 37 -0.74 -4.35 -7.76
CA SER A 37 -0.92 -4.07 -9.18
C SER A 37 -2.20 -3.30 -9.48
N LYS A 38 -3.28 -3.50 -8.70
CA LYS A 38 -4.50 -2.70 -8.82
C LYS A 38 -4.22 -1.24 -8.46
N LEU A 39 -3.61 -0.99 -7.31
CA LEU A 39 -3.25 0.37 -6.86
C LEU A 39 -2.26 1.04 -7.82
N GLU A 40 -1.29 0.30 -8.35
CA GLU A 40 -0.36 0.79 -9.38
C GLU A 40 -1.09 1.21 -10.65
N THR A 41 -2.05 0.39 -11.11
CA THR A 41 -2.86 0.71 -12.30
C THR A 41 -3.67 1.99 -12.08
N GLU A 42 -4.30 2.15 -10.92
CA GLU A 42 -5.04 3.36 -10.56
C GLU A 42 -4.12 4.59 -10.58
N LEU A 43 -2.90 4.49 -10.02
CA LEU A 43 -1.93 5.58 -10.04
C LEU A 43 -1.44 5.94 -11.45
N LEU A 44 -1.34 4.96 -12.36
CA LEU A 44 -0.85 5.17 -13.72
C LEU A 44 -1.91 5.74 -14.65
N TYR A 45 -3.16 5.30 -14.53
CA TYR A 45 -4.20 5.54 -15.53
C TYR A 45 -5.37 6.39 -15.01
N ASP A 46 -5.70 6.32 -13.73
CA ASP A 46 -6.89 6.98 -13.17
C ASP A 46 -6.54 8.21 -12.32
N PHE A 47 -5.32 8.28 -11.79
CA PHE A 47 -4.85 9.39 -10.97
C PHE A 47 -4.17 10.48 -11.80
N VAL A 48 -4.90 11.58 -12.04
CA VAL A 48 -4.39 12.77 -12.74
C VAL A 48 -3.56 13.63 -11.78
N CYS A 49 -2.24 13.59 -11.92
CA CYS A 49 -1.31 14.41 -11.14
C CYS A 49 -0.01 14.68 -11.91
N ASP A 50 0.86 15.52 -11.34
CA ASP A 50 2.21 15.71 -11.84
C ASP A 50 3.01 14.40 -11.79
N GLU A 51 3.83 14.17 -12.82
CA GLU A 51 4.65 12.97 -12.94
C GLU A 51 5.57 12.73 -11.73
N LYS A 52 6.00 13.81 -11.06
CA LYS A 52 6.80 13.73 -9.83
C LYS A 52 6.00 13.14 -8.67
N ILE A 53 4.75 13.56 -8.51
CA ILE A 53 3.85 13.06 -7.47
C ILE A 53 3.51 11.60 -7.75
N ARG A 54 3.16 11.26 -8.99
CA ARG A 54 2.90 9.86 -9.39
C ARG A 54 4.07 8.94 -9.06
N ARG A 55 5.30 9.34 -9.42
CA ARG A 55 6.50 8.56 -9.11
C ARG A 55 6.71 8.41 -7.60
N GLN A 56 6.44 9.45 -6.82
CA GLN A 56 6.49 9.37 -5.36
C GLN A 56 5.46 8.38 -4.82
N CYS A 57 4.22 8.41 -5.31
CA CYS A 57 3.18 7.47 -4.93
C CYS A 57 3.54 6.02 -5.27
N LEU A 58 4.07 5.76 -6.46
CA LEU A 58 4.51 4.42 -6.88
C LEU A 58 5.65 3.88 -5.98
N ASN A 59 6.60 4.74 -5.62
CA ASN A 59 7.68 4.37 -4.69
C ASN A 59 7.12 4.06 -3.29
N ASN A 60 6.20 4.89 -2.79
CA ASN A 60 5.57 4.68 -1.50
C ASN A 60 4.73 3.38 -1.48
N LEU A 61 4.02 3.08 -2.56
CA LEU A 61 3.28 1.82 -2.72
C LEU A 61 4.21 0.61 -2.70
N THR A 62 5.36 0.69 -3.38
CA THR A 62 6.38 -0.36 -3.37
C THR A 62 6.95 -0.59 -1.98
N PHE A 63 7.16 0.50 -1.22
CA PHE A 63 7.66 0.40 0.15
C PHE A 63 6.61 -0.18 1.10
N ALA A 64 5.36 0.28 1.00
CA ALA A 64 4.23 -0.22 1.77
C ALA A 64 4.00 -1.72 1.59
N SER A 65 4.00 -2.21 0.34
CA SER A 65 3.85 -3.64 0.07
C SER A 65 5.00 -4.46 0.67
N GLY A 66 6.23 -3.94 0.63
CA GLY A 66 7.38 -4.54 1.30
C GLY A 66 7.22 -4.61 2.83
N ASN A 67 6.66 -3.58 3.46
CA ASN A 67 6.42 -3.57 4.90
C ASN A 67 5.36 -4.59 5.31
N VAL A 68 4.22 -4.62 4.60
CA VAL A 68 3.13 -5.58 4.84
C VAL A 68 3.65 -7.01 4.66
N LYS A 69 4.43 -7.28 3.61
CA LYS A 69 5.04 -8.59 3.36
C LYS A 69 5.94 -9.06 4.50
N ASN A 70 6.72 -8.15 5.09
CA ASN A 70 7.68 -8.48 6.13
C ASN A 70 7.07 -8.46 7.56
N GLY A 71 5.75 -8.32 7.69
CA GLY A 71 5.08 -8.22 8.99
C GLY A 71 5.41 -6.95 9.77
N GLY A 72 5.77 -5.87 9.05
CA GLY A 72 6.27 -4.61 9.57
C GLY A 72 5.24 -3.73 10.29
N TYR A 73 4.46 -4.30 11.19
CA TYR A 73 3.70 -3.59 12.22
C TYR A 73 4.14 -4.08 13.62
N GLN A 74 5.42 -3.91 13.93
CA GLN A 74 5.86 -3.71 15.32
C GLN A 74 6.08 -2.22 15.54
N SER A 75 5.08 -1.58 16.14
CA SER A 75 5.14 -0.37 16.97
C SER A 75 6.47 0.43 16.92
N ALA A 76 6.48 1.54 16.19
CA ALA A 76 7.28 2.70 16.58
C ALA A 76 6.59 3.39 17.79
N ALA A 77 6.54 2.67 18.91
CA ALA A 77 6.23 3.18 20.23
C ALA A 77 7.10 2.39 21.23
N GLY A 78 8.25 2.95 21.61
CA GLY A 78 9.07 2.36 22.66
C GLY A 78 10.52 2.82 22.71
N ASN A 79 10.75 3.85 23.55
CA ASN A 79 12.00 4.42 24.08
C ASN A 79 12.84 5.34 23.19
#